data_AF-A0A837NEG0-F1
#
_entry.id   AF-A0A837NEG0-F1
#
_cell.length_a   1.000
_cell.length_b   1.000
_cell.length_c   1.000
_cell.angle_alpha   90.00
_cell.angle_beta   90.00
_cell.angle_gamma   90.00
#
_symmetry.space_group_name_H-M   'P 1'
#
loop_
_entity.id
_entity.type
_entity.pdbx_description
1 polymer ?
#
loop_
_entity_poly.entity_id
_entity_poly.type
_entity_poly.pdbx_seq_one_letter_code
_entity_poly.pdbx_strand_id
1 'polypeptide(L)'
;MTDLTTREKFKQHIIKLPKWLQFVLIFAPYVTLFYFDLSFWGQLYGALMVLFAFYITPDAFSRSHNRSEVKNIMALLDAQGDKLRVGLEQVPSTKLKRVAVGEYNKSSAILSFPFNYQISHHYVFPIQQLDSVREFFKTNYPQIDLIT
;
A
#
# COMPACT_ATOMS: atom_id res chain seq x y z
N MET A 1 -3.00 -8.40 39.71
CA MET A 1 -2.44 -9.46 38.85
C MET A 1 -2.54 -8.98 37.41
N THR A 2 -1.46 -8.45 36.85
CA THR A 2 -1.41 -7.93 35.48
C THR A 2 -1.10 -9.05 34.51
N ASP A 3 -2.06 -9.39 33.66
CA ASP A 3 -1.89 -10.34 32.58
C ASP A 3 -0.98 -9.74 31.50
N LEU A 4 0.30 -10.09 31.57
CA LEU A 4 1.29 -9.72 30.56
C LEU A 4 0.99 -10.50 29.29
N THR A 5 0.58 -9.78 28.25
CA THR A 5 0.37 -10.29 26.90
C THR A 5 1.57 -11.14 26.45
N THR A 6 1.29 -12.24 25.75
CA THR A 6 2.28 -13.27 25.34
C THR A 6 3.51 -12.68 24.65
N ARG A 7 3.35 -11.53 23.98
CA ARG A 7 4.41 -10.75 23.32
C ARG A 7 5.44 -10.14 24.29
N GLU A 8 5.00 -9.62 25.43
CA GLU A 8 5.86 -9.00 26.46
C GLU A 8 6.69 -10.06 27.20
N LYS A 9 6.09 -11.22 27.50
CA LYS A 9 6.79 -12.37 28.08
C LYS A 9 7.90 -12.89 27.16
N PHE A 10 7.65 -12.91 25.85
CA PHE A 10 8.63 -13.35 24.84
C PHE A 10 9.79 -12.37 24.70
N LYS A 11 9.49 -11.06 24.68
CA LYS A 11 10.50 -10.00 24.60
C LYS A 11 11.44 -10.01 25.81
N GLN A 12 10.91 -10.22 27.01
CA GLN A 12 11.74 -10.36 28.22
C GLN A 12 12.60 -11.64 28.20
N HIS A 13 12.13 -12.73 27.60
CA HIS A 13 12.94 -13.96 27.45
C HIS A 13 14.09 -13.78 26.46
N ILE A 14 13.85 -13.12 25.32
CA ILE A 14 14.89 -12.87 24.30
C ILE A 14 16.01 -11.95 24.81
N ILE A 15 15.66 -10.95 25.64
CA ILE A 15 16.64 -10.01 26.23
C ILE A 15 17.54 -10.70 27.27
N LYS A 16 17.08 -11.76 27.93
CA LYS A 16 17.87 -12.56 28.89
C LYS A 16 18.82 -13.56 28.24
N LEU A 17 18.78 -13.72 26.91
CA LEU A 17 19.67 -14.66 26.22
C LEU A 17 21.10 -14.12 26.20
N PRO A 18 22.10 -14.96 26.54
CA PRO A 18 23.50 -14.55 26.49
C PRO A 18 23.88 -14.14 25.07
N LYS A 19 24.64 -13.05 24.93
CA LYS A 19 24.98 -12.43 23.63
C LYS A 19 25.53 -13.44 22.62
N TRP A 20 26.30 -14.43 23.08
CA TRP A 20 26.84 -15.48 22.22
C TRP A 20 25.75 -16.37 21.60
N LEU A 21 24.65 -16.62 22.31
CA LEU A 21 23.51 -17.38 21.77
C LEU A 21 22.74 -16.58 20.71
N GLN A 22 22.64 -15.26 20.87
CA GLN A 22 22.10 -14.38 19.83
C GLN A 22 22.99 -14.38 18.59
N PHE A 23 24.32 -14.35 18.77
CA PHE A 23 25.26 -14.51 17.66
C PHE A 23 25.09 -15.85 16.96
N VAL A 24 24.99 -16.97 17.69
CA VAL A 24 24.73 -18.30 17.12
C VAL A 24 23.39 -18.34 16.38
N LEU A 25 22.34 -17.73 16.90
CA LEU A 25 21.03 -17.66 16.23
C LEU A 25 21.07 -16.94 14.88
N ILE A 26 21.96 -15.94 14.73
CA ILE A 26 22.14 -15.19 13.49
C ILE A 26 23.14 -15.88 12.56
N PHE A 27 24.22 -16.43 13.10
CA PHE A 27 25.28 -17.05 12.30
C PHE A 27 24.96 -18.47 11.87
N ALA A 28 24.25 -19.26 12.67
CA ALA A 28 23.85 -20.61 12.33
C ALA A 28 23.12 -20.66 10.97
N PRO A 29 22.05 -19.90 10.71
CA PRO A 29 21.39 -19.92 9.41
C PRO A 29 22.30 -19.50 8.25
N TYR A 30 23.20 -18.54 8.49
CA TYR A 30 24.15 -18.06 7.48
C TYR A 30 25.19 -19.13 7.11
N VAL A 31 25.71 -19.87 8.09
CA VAL A 31 26.67 -20.97 7.88
C VAL A 31 25.97 -22.19 7.25
N THR A 32 24.72 -22.48 7.63
CA THR A 32 23.93 -23.57 7.03
C THR A 32 23.63 -23.30 5.56
N LEU A 33 23.37 -22.04 5.17
CA LEU A 33 23.21 -21.63 3.78
C LEU A 33 24.48 -21.82 2.93
N PHE A 34 25.66 -21.73 3.54
CA PHE A 34 26.94 -21.85 2.84
C PHE A 34 27.41 -23.30 2.66
N TYR A 35 26.99 -24.19 3.56
CA TYR A 35 27.41 -25.60 3.57
C TYR A 35 26.39 -26.57 2.95
N PHE A 36 25.11 -26.19 2.87
CA PHE A 36 24.12 -27.01 2.19
C PHE A 36 24.11 -26.67 0.71
N ASP A 37 24.69 -27.57 -0.09
CA ASP A 37 24.38 -27.69 -1.51
C ASP A 37 22.86 -27.56 -1.68
N LEU A 38 22.42 -26.86 -2.72
CA LEU A 38 21.08 -26.31 -2.95
C LEU A 38 20.00 -27.39 -3.21
N SER A 39 19.99 -28.43 -2.38
CA SER A 39 19.13 -29.59 -2.38
C SER A 39 17.83 -29.30 -1.61
N PHE A 40 16.98 -30.32 -1.46
CA PHE A 40 15.63 -30.24 -0.88
C PHE A 40 15.56 -29.46 0.45
N TRP A 41 16.58 -29.56 1.30
CA TRP A 41 16.65 -28.86 2.59
C TRP A 41 16.90 -27.35 2.47
N GLY A 42 17.66 -26.91 1.46
CA GLY A 42 17.85 -25.49 1.15
C GLY A 42 16.58 -24.86 0.60
N GLN A 43 15.82 -25.60 -0.20
CA GLN A 43 14.51 -25.18 -0.69
C GLN A 43 13.49 -25.08 0.46
N LEU A 44 13.49 -26.05 1.39
CA LEU A 44 12.64 -26.02 2.58
C LEU A 44 12.97 -24.81 3.47
N TYR A 45 14.26 -24.53 3.67
CA TYR A 45 14.71 -23.38 4.45
C TYR A 45 14.33 -22.05 3.80
N GLY A 46 14.51 -21.91 2.47
CA GLY A 46 14.06 -20.76 1.71
C GLY A 46 12.55 -20.55 1.78
N ALA A 47 11.77 -21.63 1.66
CA ALA A 47 10.31 -21.58 1.80
C ALA A 47 9.89 -21.15 3.21
N LEU A 48 10.58 -21.63 4.25
CA LEU A 48 10.34 -21.23 5.65
C LEU A 48 10.64 -19.74 5.86
N MET A 49 11.74 -19.24 5.29
CA MET A 49 12.11 -17.83 5.35
C MET A 49 11.10 -16.92 4.64
N VAL A 50 10.59 -17.35 3.48
CA VAL A 50 9.52 -16.63 2.78
C VAL A 50 8.22 -16.63 3.60
N LEU A 51 7.87 -17.75 4.23
CA LEU A 51 6.73 -17.84 5.15
C LEU A 51 6.88 -16.90 6.35
N PHE A 52 8.07 -16.84 6.95
CA PHE A 52 8.35 -15.92 8.04
C PHE A 52 8.31 -14.46 7.58
N ALA A 53 8.86 -14.14 6.41
CA ALA A 53 8.79 -12.79 5.83
C ALA A 53 7.33 -12.38 5.57
N PHE A 54 6.50 -13.28 5.05
CA PHE A 54 5.07 -13.07 4.84
C PHE A 54 4.32 -12.85 6.16
N TYR A 55 4.66 -13.60 7.22
CA TYR A 55 4.02 -13.47 8.53
C TYR A 55 4.42 -12.19 9.27
N ILE A 56 5.70 -11.80 9.19
CA ILE A 56 6.23 -10.62 9.89
C ILE A 56 5.87 -9.33 9.16
N THR A 57 5.92 -9.35 7.82
CA THR A 57 5.66 -8.18 6.98
C THR A 57 4.63 -8.52 5.90
N PRO A 58 3.38 -8.81 6.29
CA PRO A 58 2.32 -9.07 5.31
C PRO A 58 2.10 -7.87 4.39
N ASP A 59 2.42 -6.65 4.85
CA ASP A 59 2.28 -5.41 4.08
C ASP A 59 3.32 -5.22 2.97
N ALA A 60 4.47 -5.91 3.03
CA ALA A 60 5.46 -5.84 1.95
C ALA A 60 5.06 -6.73 0.76
N PHE A 61 4.28 -7.79 1.02
CA PHE A 61 3.76 -8.70 0.00
C PHE A 61 2.31 -8.40 -0.38
N SER A 62 1.55 -7.76 0.50
CA SER A 62 0.33 -7.10 0.08
C SER A 62 0.78 -6.02 -0.89
N ARG A 63 0.37 -6.14 -2.16
CA ARG A 63 0.20 -4.95 -3.00
C ARG A 63 -0.81 -4.10 -2.25
N SER A 64 -0.35 -3.33 -1.27
CA SER A 64 -1.05 -2.17 -0.78
C SER A 64 -1.41 -1.43 -2.04
N HIS A 65 -2.69 -1.52 -2.41
CA HIS A 65 -3.21 -0.76 -3.52
C HIS A 65 -2.73 0.65 -3.25
N ASN A 66 -1.99 1.22 -4.20
CA ASN A 66 -1.25 2.47 -4.01
C ASN A 66 -2.29 3.57 -3.75
N ARG A 67 -2.73 3.66 -2.50
CA ARG A 67 -3.90 4.40 -2.05
C ARG A 67 -3.37 5.57 -1.26
N SER A 68 -3.42 6.72 -1.90
CA SER A 68 -3.03 7.96 -1.28
C SER A 68 -4.24 8.48 -0.52
N GLU A 69 -4.21 8.40 0.81
CA GLU A 69 -5.19 9.08 1.66
C GLU A 69 -4.94 10.59 1.60
N VAL A 70 -5.93 11.34 1.13
CA VAL A 70 -5.83 12.78 0.92
C VAL A 70 -6.90 13.49 1.73
N LYS A 71 -6.48 14.41 2.60
CA LYS A 71 -7.39 15.22 3.44
C LYS A 71 -8.22 16.22 2.63
N ASN A 72 -7.66 16.75 1.54
CA ASN A 72 -8.34 17.68 0.64
C ASN A 72 -7.98 17.35 -0.81
N ILE A 73 -8.89 16.65 -1.50
CA ILE A 73 -8.67 16.20 -2.87
C ILE A 73 -8.80 17.38 -3.85
N MET A 74 -9.66 18.36 -3.56
CA MET A 74 -9.85 19.55 -4.40
C MET A 74 -8.59 20.42 -4.48
N ALA A 75 -7.72 20.39 -3.46
CA ALA A 75 -6.43 21.07 -3.52
C ALA A 75 -5.40 20.37 -4.44
N LEU A 76 -5.62 19.09 -4.73
CA LEU A 76 -4.78 18.31 -5.64
C LEU A 76 -5.32 18.32 -7.07
N LEU A 77 -6.62 18.51 -7.26
CA LEU A 77 -7.22 18.62 -8.59
C LEU A 77 -7.08 20.05 -9.10
N ASP A 78 -6.37 20.21 -10.21
CA ASP A 78 -6.28 21.46 -10.94
C ASP A 78 -6.54 21.21 -12.43
N ALA A 79 -7.44 22.00 -13.01
CA ALA A 79 -7.79 21.94 -14.42
C ALA A 79 -6.91 22.94 -15.18
N GLN A 80 -5.73 22.49 -15.63
CA GLN A 80 -4.85 23.29 -16.48
C GLN A 80 -5.24 23.15 -17.95
N GLY A 81 -6.45 23.62 -18.28
CA GLY A 81 -7.03 23.59 -19.62
C GLY A 81 -7.04 22.16 -20.20
N ASP A 82 -6.04 21.87 -21.03
CA ASP A 82 -5.94 20.59 -21.76
C ASP A 82 -5.29 19.45 -20.94
N LYS A 83 -4.92 19.71 -19.68
CA LYS A 83 -4.36 18.71 -18.77
C LYS A 83 -5.05 18.77 -17.41
N LEU A 84 -5.45 17.62 -16.91
CA LEU A 84 -5.84 17.44 -15.51
C LEU A 84 -4.58 17.20 -14.70
N ARG A 85 -4.35 18.02 -13.68
CA ARG A 85 -3.32 17.75 -12.67
C ARG A 85 -3.99 17.14 -11.44
N VAL A 86 -3.40 16.06 -10.93
CA VAL A 86 -3.79 15.42 -9.67
C VAL A 86 -2.53 15.34 -8.80
N GLY A 87 -2.33 16.33 -7.94
CA GLY A 87 -1.15 16.47 -7.09
C GLY A 87 0.12 16.75 -7.89
N LEU A 88 1.00 15.75 -8.00
CA LEU A 88 2.23 15.82 -8.81
C LEU A 88 2.07 15.20 -10.20
N GLU A 89 1.02 14.42 -10.42
CA GLU A 89 0.76 13.74 -11.69
C GLU A 89 -0.04 14.67 -12.64
N GLN A 90 0.30 14.66 -13.92
CA GLN A 90 -0.39 15.42 -14.96
C GLN A 90 -0.86 14.49 -16.07
N VAL A 91 -2.13 14.62 -16.45
CA VAL A 91 -2.77 13.78 -17.44
C VAL A 91 -3.43 14.63 -18.53
N PRO A 92 -3.11 14.40 -19.81
CA PRO A 92 -3.81 15.04 -20.91
C PRO A 92 -5.30 14.68 -20.92
N SER A 93 -6.16 15.68 -21.13
CA SER A 93 -7.62 15.55 -21.27
C SER A 93 -7.99 14.46 -22.28
N THR A 94 -7.24 14.36 -23.37
CA THR A 94 -7.42 13.38 -24.46
C THR A 94 -7.22 11.91 -24.03
N LYS A 95 -6.48 11.67 -22.94
CA LYS A 95 -6.26 10.34 -22.37
C LYS A 95 -7.18 10.04 -21.20
N LEU A 96 -7.92 11.01 -20.70
CA LEU A 96 -8.97 10.84 -19.69
C LEU A 96 -10.27 10.40 -20.36
N LYS A 97 -10.42 9.08 -20.55
CA LYS A 97 -11.68 8.53 -21.10
C LYS A 97 -12.74 8.27 -20.04
N ARG A 98 -12.31 7.72 -18.89
CA ARG A 98 -13.20 7.25 -17.82
C ARG A 98 -12.55 7.53 -16.47
N VAL A 99 -13.32 8.15 -15.59
CA VAL A 99 -12.90 8.45 -14.21
C VAL A 99 -13.92 7.84 -13.28
N ALA A 100 -13.46 7.05 -12.31
CA ALA A 100 -14.32 6.44 -11.31
C ALA A 100 -14.33 7.30 -10.05
N VAL A 101 -15.51 7.79 -9.66
CA VAL A 101 -15.74 8.64 -8.48
C VAL A 101 -16.97 8.12 -7.74
N GLY A 102 -16.72 7.48 -6.60
CA GLY A 102 -17.77 6.79 -5.85
C GLY A 102 -17.53 6.76 -4.35
N GLU A 103 -18.53 6.27 -3.62
CA GLU A 103 -18.41 6.04 -2.19
C GLU A 103 -17.52 4.81 -1.95
N TYR A 104 -16.53 4.94 -1.08
CA TYR A 104 -15.68 3.82 -0.68
C TYR A 104 -16.15 3.20 0.64
N ASN A 105 -16.52 4.05 1.60
CA ASN A 105 -17.12 3.66 2.88
C ASN A 105 -18.01 4.80 3.41
N LYS A 106 -18.59 4.63 4.61
CA LYS A 106 -19.51 5.62 5.22
C LYS A 106 -18.90 7.01 5.47
N SER A 107 -17.57 7.15 5.47
CA SER A 107 -16.87 8.40 5.76
C SER A 107 -15.92 8.86 4.65
N SER A 108 -15.74 8.07 3.60
CA SER A 108 -14.67 8.24 2.61
C SER A 108 -15.17 7.89 1.21
N ALA A 109 -14.75 8.69 0.24
CA ALA A 109 -14.92 8.49 -1.18
C ALA A 109 -13.60 8.05 -1.84
N ILE A 110 -13.71 7.51 -3.04
CA ILE A 110 -12.56 7.11 -3.85
C ILE A 110 -12.62 7.76 -5.24
N LEU A 111 -11.46 8.22 -5.68
CA LEU A 111 -11.18 8.70 -7.03
C LEU A 111 -10.15 7.76 -7.67
N SER A 112 -10.51 7.19 -8.80
CA SER A 112 -9.70 6.21 -9.51
C SER A 112 -9.70 6.47 -11.01
N PHE A 113 -8.58 6.15 -11.66
CA PHE A 113 -8.36 6.36 -13.10
C PHE A 113 -8.12 5.01 -13.80
N PRO A 114 -9.16 4.16 -13.94
CA PRO A 114 -9.00 2.75 -14.32
C PRO A 114 -8.37 2.53 -15.72
N PHE A 115 -8.46 3.52 -16.60
CA PHE A 115 -7.93 3.44 -17.97
C PHE A 115 -6.72 4.35 -18.20
N ASN A 116 -6.13 4.90 -17.13
CA ASN A 116 -5.00 5.79 -17.24
C ASN A 116 -3.79 5.30 -16.42
N TYR A 117 -2.78 4.80 -17.12
CA TYR A 117 -1.53 4.33 -16.49
C TYR A 117 -0.63 5.46 -15.98
N GLN A 118 -0.91 6.74 -16.30
CA GLN A 118 -0.13 7.87 -15.79
C GLN A 118 -0.51 8.25 -14.36
N ILE A 119 -1.70 7.85 -13.91
CA ILE A 119 -2.12 7.97 -12.53
C ILE A 119 -2.12 6.56 -11.94
N SER A 120 -1.05 6.25 -11.21
CA SER A 120 -0.86 4.90 -10.65
C SER A 120 -1.58 4.71 -9.32
N HIS A 121 -2.13 5.80 -8.78
CA HIS A 121 -2.66 5.86 -7.43
C HIS A 121 -4.18 6.02 -7.41
N HIS A 122 -4.80 5.33 -6.46
CA HIS A 122 -6.17 5.58 -6.08
C HIS A 122 -6.17 6.65 -4.98
N TYR A 123 -7.00 7.67 -5.11
CA TYR A 123 -7.10 8.72 -4.11
C TYR A 123 -8.30 8.46 -3.22
N VAL A 124 -8.08 8.34 -1.91
CA VAL A 124 -9.16 8.19 -0.93
C VAL A 124 -9.30 9.50 -0.17
N PHE A 125 -10.51 10.05 -0.11
CA PHE A 125 -10.75 11.39 0.44
C PHE A 125 -12.06 11.44 1.23
N PRO A 126 -12.31 12.48 2.06
CA PRO A 126 -13.52 12.56 2.88
C PRO A 126 -14.80 12.61 2.02
N ILE A 127 -15.83 11.85 2.41
CA ILE A 127 -17.10 11.71 1.67
C ILE A 127 -17.78 13.06 1.39
N GLN A 128 -17.59 14.06 2.26
CA GLN A 128 -18.18 15.39 2.13
C GLN A 128 -17.72 16.14 0.87
N GLN A 129 -16.56 15.77 0.30
CA GLN A 129 -16.00 16.39 -0.90
C GLN A 129 -16.43 15.67 -2.19
N LEU A 130 -17.19 14.56 -2.10
CA LEU A 130 -17.59 13.74 -3.24
C LEU A 130 -18.37 14.56 -4.28
N ASP A 131 -19.35 15.34 -3.83
CA ASP A 131 -20.20 16.13 -4.73
C ASP A 131 -19.40 17.24 -5.42
N SER A 132 -18.51 17.92 -4.69
CA SER A 132 -17.61 18.92 -5.27
C SER A 132 -16.67 18.33 -6.34
N VAL A 133 -16.17 17.11 -6.13
CA VAL A 133 -15.34 16.42 -7.12
C VAL A 133 -16.16 16.04 -8.35
N ARG A 134 -17.39 15.54 -8.18
CA ARG A 134 -18.29 15.22 -9.29
C ARG A 134 -18.62 16.46 -10.11
N GLU A 135 -18.94 17.57 -9.44
CA GLU A 135 -19.18 18.86 -10.10
C GLU A 135 -17.95 19.36 -10.85
N PHE A 136 -16.76 19.28 -10.24
CA PHE A 136 -15.51 19.65 -10.89
C PHE A 136 -15.29 18.93 -12.23
N PHE A 137 -15.51 17.60 -12.27
CA PHE A 137 -15.37 16.83 -13.50
C PHE A 137 -16.47 17.15 -14.51
N LYS A 138 -17.72 17.34 -14.07
CA LYS A 138 -18.83 17.74 -14.95
C LYS A 138 -18.61 19.11 -15.59
N THR A 139 -18.06 20.07 -14.84
CA THR A 139 -17.84 21.45 -15.31
C THR A 139 -16.62 21.55 -16.22
N ASN A 140 -15.49 20.94 -15.85
CA ASN A 140 -14.23 21.12 -16.58
C ASN A 140 -14.03 20.07 -17.69
N TYR A 141 -14.63 18.89 -17.55
CA TYR A 141 -14.44 17.78 -18.46
C TYR A 141 -15.76 17.02 -18.73
N PRO A 142 -16.79 17.69 -19.31
CA PRO A 142 -18.10 17.09 -19.55
C PRO A 142 -18.07 15.88 -20.51
N GLN A 143 -17.00 15.77 -21.30
CA GLN A 143 -16.74 14.68 -22.25
C GLN A 143 -16.24 13.38 -21.60
N ILE A 144 -16.00 13.36 -20.29
CA ILE A 144 -15.52 12.18 -19.57
C ILE A 144 -16.71 11.41 -18.99
N ASP A 145 -16.70 10.09 -19.18
CA ASP A 145 -17.64 9.19 -18.49
C ASP A 145 -17.25 9.06 -17.02
N LEU A 146 -18.07 9.64 -16.14
CA LEU A 146 -17.99 9.47 -14.69
C LEU A 146 -18.66 8.14 -14.30
N ILE A 147 -17.85 7.20 -13.83
CA ILE A 147 -18.32 5.91 -13.30
C ILE A 147 -18.52 6.09 -11.80
N THR A 148 -19.71 5.78 -11.29
CA THR A 148 -20.03 5.85 -9.85
C THR A 148 -19.91 4.47 -9.20
#